data_AF-A0A959Z6E1-F1
#
_entry.id   AF-A0A959Z6E1-F1
#
_cell.length_a   1.000
_cell.length_b   1.000
_cell.length_c   1.000
_cell.angle_alpha   90.00
_cell.angle_beta   90.00
_cell.angle_gamma   90.00
#
_symmetry.space_group_name_H-M   'P 1'
#
loop_
_entity.id
_entity.type
_entity.pdbx_description
1 polymer ?
#
loop_
_entity_poly.entity_id
_entity_poly.type
_entity_poly.pdbx_seq_one_letter_code
_entity_poly.pdbx_strand_id
1 'polypeptide(L)'
;MKQMLLSSLMVFFTTILLAQFPSMTISHQGLAPSDTLTVFAGDSITFNYGGGGPHPMTEGWQTGQTSTPVPFPTQTVTSAIPKKTFALDTPGVYYFHCGTNPMNSDNWGKITVLESVATGVKEKEDISYNIYPNPVKSILHIQGFDEPGKIYDLTGKEIMEVNESKTSVEQLPAGIYILRINSFSSLIIKK
;
A
#
# COMPACT_ATOMS: atom_id res chain seq x y z
N MET A 1 -53.17 -23.08 23.89
CA MET A 1 -52.65 -21.80 23.36
C MET A 1 -51.14 -21.78 23.52
N LYS A 2 -50.40 -22.18 22.48
CA LYS A 2 -48.92 -22.23 22.50
C LYS A 2 -48.40 -20.87 22.02
N GLN A 3 -47.70 -20.16 22.90
CA GLN A 3 -47.00 -18.92 22.58
C GLN A 3 -45.79 -19.27 21.69
N MET A 4 -45.77 -18.78 20.45
CA MET A 4 -44.62 -18.88 19.56
C MET A 4 -43.68 -17.71 19.84
N LEU A 5 -42.55 -17.99 20.47
CA LEU A 5 -41.43 -17.04 20.60
C LEU A 5 -40.75 -16.90 19.24
N LEU A 6 -40.87 -15.70 18.66
CA LEU A 6 -40.23 -15.29 17.42
C LEU A 6 -38.77 -14.90 17.73
N SER A 7 -37.83 -15.83 17.54
CA SER A 7 -36.40 -15.53 17.62
C SER A 7 -35.96 -14.79 16.34
N SER A 8 -35.77 -13.47 16.46
CA SER A 8 -35.17 -12.63 15.42
C SER A 8 -33.70 -13.00 15.28
N LEU A 9 -33.37 -13.74 14.22
CA LEU A 9 -31.99 -14.05 13.83
C LEU A 9 -31.44 -12.86 13.04
N MET A 10 -30.67 -12.01 13.70
CA MET A 10 -29.98 -10.87 13.08
C MET A 10 -28.74 -11.40 12.34
N VAL A 11 -28.89 -11.62 11.04
CA VAL A 11 -27.78 -12.01 10.16
C VAL A 11 -26.92 -10.78 9.87
N PHE A 12 -25.73 -10.73 10.47
CA PHE A 12 -24.70 -9.77 10.09
C PHE A 12 -24.13 -10.19 8.73
N PHE A 13 -24.56 -9.51 7.66
CA PHE A 13 -23.88 -9.56 6.36
C PHE A 13 -22.58 -8.77 6.46
N THR A 14 -21.46 -9.45 6.73
CA THR A 14 -20.14 -8.88 6.50
C THR A 14 -19.86 -8.91 5.00
N THR A 15 -19.96 -7.75 4.34
CA THR A 15 -19.53 -7.62 2.95
C THR A 15 -18.00 -7.68 2.90
N ILE A 16 -17.46 -8.84 2.54
CA ILE A 16 -16.06 -8.98 2.16
C ILE A 16 -15.92 -8.27 0.81
N LEU A 17 -15.31 -7.08 0.81
CA LEU A 17 -14.86 -6.43 -0.42
C LEU A 17 -13.69 -7.24 -0.99
N LEU A 18 -13.97 -8.18 -1.88
CA LEU A 18 -12.94 -8.71 -2.76
C LEU A 18 -12.53 -7.55 -3.68
N ALA A 19 -11.27 -7.15 -3.64
CA ALA A 19 -10.71 -6.20 -4.60
C ALA A 19 -10.86 -6.79 -6.01
N GLN A 20 -11.92 -6.41 -6.72
CA GLN A 20 -12.08 -6.74 -8.13
C GLN A 20 -11.21 -5.74 -8.90
N PHE A 21 -10.20 -6.25 -9.61
CA PHE A 21 -9.42 -5.41 -10.52
C PHE A 21 -10.35 -4.75 -11.54
N PRO A 22 -10.14 -3.47 -11.88
CA PRO A 22 -10.88 -2.83 -12.96
C PRO A 22 -10.71 -3.67 -14.24
N SER A 23 -11.83 -4.08 -14.83
CA SER A 23 -11.83 -4.95 -15.98
C SER A 23 -12.85 -4.52 -17.02
N MET A 24 -12.54 -4.87 -18.27
CA MET A 24 -13.39 -4.62 -19.42
C MET A 24 -13.37 -5.84 -20.34
N THR A 25 -14.53 -6.19 -20.89
CA THR A 25 -14.67 -7.21 -21.92
C THR A 25 -14.78 -6.53 -23.28
N ILE A 26 -14.01 -7.01 -24.25
CA ILE A 26 -13.98 -6.50 -25.62
C ILE A 26 -14.57 -7.54 -26.56
N SER A 27 -15.56 -7.15 -27.36
CA SER A 27 -16.24 -8.04 -28.30
C SER A 27 -16.60 -7.30 -29.60
N HIS A 28 -17.23 -7.98 -30.56
CA HIS A 28 -17.82 -7.26 -31.70
C HIS A 28 -19.08 -6.45 -31.34
N GLN A 29 -19.66 -6.65 -30.14
CA GLN A 29 -20.81 -5.90 -29.64
C GLN A 29 -20.39 -4.67 -28.82
N GLY A 30 -19.10 -4.32 -28.82
CA GLY A 30 -18.57 -3.21 -28.04
C GLY A 30 -17.85 -3.64 -26.77
N LEU A 31 -17.57 -2.62 -25.94
CA LEU A 31 -16.91 -2.71 -24.65
C LEU A 31 -17.93 -2.81 -23.51
N ALA A 32 -17.70 -3.72 -22.57
CA ALA A 32 -18.58 -3.92 -21.42
C ALA A 32 -17.78 -4.06 -20.10
N PRO A 33 -18.32 -3.62 -18.94
CA PRO A 33 -19.64 -2.97 -18.78
C PRO A 33 -19.66 -1.50 -19.22
N SER A 34 -18.50 -0.90 -19.48
CA SER A 34 -18.36 0.47 -19.98
C SER A 34 -17.20 0.53 -20.98
N ASP A 35 -17.26 1.51 -21.88
CA ASP A 35 -16.18 1.97 -22.76
C ASP A 35 -15.16 2.85 -22.04
N THR A 36 -15.39 3.20 -20.78
CA THR A 36 -14.48 4.00 -19.97
C THR A 36 -14.09 3.30 -18.67
N LEU A 37 -12.85 3.52 -18.25
CA LEU A 37 -12.32 3.09 -16.96
C LEU A 37 -11.58 4.25 -16.28
N THR A 38 -11.67 4.31 -14.95
CA THR A 38 -10.82 5.19 -14.13
C THR A 38 -10.08 4.32 -13.13
N VAL A 39 -8.76 4.46 -13.06
CA VAL A 39 -7.85 3.64 -12.24
C VAL A 39 -6.76 4.51 -11.64
N PHE A 40 -6.03 4.02 -10.64
CA PHE A 40 -4.80 4.67 -10.18
C PHE A 40 -3.59 4.16 -10.94
N ALA A 41 -2.54 4.97 -11.02
CA ALA A 41 -1.27 4.58 -11.61
C ALA A 41 -0.73 3.31 -10.93
N GLY A 42 -0.38 2.31 -11.75
CA GLY A 42 0.07 1.00 -11.29
C GLY A 42 -1.04 -0.01 -10.95
N ASP A 43 -2.31 0.37 -11.00
CA ASP A 43 -3.41 -0.59 -10.87
C ASP A 43 -3.37 -1.61 -12.02
N SER A 44 -3.64 -2.87 -11.68
CA SER A 44 -3.81 -3.93 -12.67
C SER A 44 -5.15 -3.76 -13.40
N ILE A 45 -5.09 -3.59 -14.72
CA ILE A 45 -6.23 -3.52 -15.63
C ILE A 45 -6.34 -4.86 -16.36
N THR A 46 -7.54 -5.43 -16.44
CA THR A 46 -7.75 -6.69 -17.20
C THR A 46 -8.68 -6.50 -18.38
N PHE A 47 -8.19 -6.85 -19.56
CA PHE A 47 -8.99 -7.01 -20.76
C PHE A 47 -9.40 -8.47 -20.95
N ASN A 48 -10.70 -8.71 -21.14
CA ASN A 48 -11.27 -10.03 -21.40
C ASN A 48 -11.72 -10.14 -22.85
N TYR A 49 -11.43 -11.30 -23.46
CA TYR A 49 -11.90 -11.66 -24.78
C TYR A 49 -13.39 -12.00 -24.77
N GLY A 50 -14.19 -11.23 -25.50
CA GLY A 50 -15.65 -11.39 -25.61
C GLY A 50 -16.12 -12.20 -26.82
N GLY A 51 -15.21 -12.81 -27.59
CA GLY A 51 -15.52 -13.66 -28.74
C GLY A 51 -15.17 -13.06 -30.11
N GLY A 52 -15.35 -13.86 -31.17
CA GLY A 52 -15.06 -13.47 -32.55
C GLY A 52 -13.62 -13.75 -33.01
N GLY A 53 -12.95 -12.71 -33.55
CA GLY A 53 -11.55 -12.75 -33.97
C GLY A 53 -10.62 -12.05 -32.97
N PRO A 54 -9.31 -11.93 -33.26
CA PRO A 54 -8.38 -11.19 -32.41
C PRO A 54 -8.81 -9.74 -32.20
N HIS A 55 -8.63 -9.23 -30.97
CA HIS A 55 -8.84 -7.83 -30.63
C HIS A 55 -7.52 -7.22 -30.17
N PRO A 56 -6.77 -6.54 -31.06
CA PRO A 56 -5.67 -5.67 -30.68
C PRO A 56 -6.24 -4.31 -30.26
N MET A 57 -6.16 -3.96 -28.99
CA MET A 57 -6.53 -2.67 -28.44
C MET A 57 -5.35 -1.71 -28.69
N THR A 58 -5.43 -0.89 -29.73
CA THR A 58 -4.36 -0.02 -30.22
C THR A 58 -4.67 1.44 -29.93
N GLU A 59 -3.64 2.28 -29.77
CA GLU A 59 -3.79 3.70 -29.51
C GLU A 59 -4.67 4.43 -30.54
N GLY A 60 -5.55 5.29 -30.04
CA GLY A 60 -6.22 6.32 -30.84
C GLY A 60 -7.65 6.61 -30.39
N TRP A 61 -8.21 7.71 -30.90
CA TRP A 61 -9.63 8.05 -30.79
C TRP A 61 -10.26 8.41 -32.14
N GLN A 62 -11.58 8.25 -32.27
CA GLN A 62 -12.33 8.51 -33.51
C GLN A 62 -12.15 9.93 -34.03
N THR A 63 -11.99 10.88 -33.11
CA THR A 63 -11.81 12.32 -33.41
C THR A 63 -10.34 12.77 -33.35
N GLY A 64 -9.39 11.82 -33.38
CA GLY A 64 -7.96 12.12 -33.51
C GLY A 64 -7.22 12.44 -32.22
N GLN A 65 -7.84 12.29 -31.04
CA GLN A 65 -7.13 12.39 -29.76
C GLN A 65 -6.08 11.29 -29.64
N THR A 66 -4.95 11.66 -29.05
CA THR A 66 -3.85 10.77 -28.69
C THR A 66 -3.80 10.59 -27.18
N SER A 67 -3.15 9.51 -26.72
CA SER A 67 -2.95 9.31 -25.30
C SER A 67 -1.99 10.37 -24.72
N THR A 68 -2.13 10.67 -23.44
CA THR A 68 -1.31 11.65 -22.72
C THR A 68 -0.87 11.08 -21.37
N PRO A 69 0.35 11.36 -20.90
CA PRO A 69 1.44 12.03 -21.61
C PRO A 69 2.19 11.11 -22.59
N VAL A 70 1.94 9.80 -22.54
CA VAL A 70 2.60 8.80 -23.38
C VAL A 70 1.59 7.97 -24.19
N PRO A 71 2.00 7.39 -25.32
CA PRO A 71 1.19 6.46 -26.10
C PRO A 71 0.60 5.30 -25.30
N PHE A 72 -0.58 4.81 -25.73
CA PHE A 72 -1.14 3.57 -25.18
C PHE A 72 -0.43 2.34 -25.79
N PRO A 73 0.17 1.45 -24.98
CA PRO A 73 0.80 0.24 -25.50
C PRO A 73 -0.27 -0.76 -25.94
N THR A 74 -0.21 -1.20 -27.21
CA THR A 74 -1.21 -2.15 -27.75
C THR A 74 -1.31 -3.41 -26.88
N GLN A 75 -2.53 -3.71 -26.45
CA GLN A 75 -2.86 -4.94 -25.72
C GLN A 75 -3.69 -5.84 -26.64
N THR A 76 -3.42 -7.14 -26.67
CA THR A 76 -4.16 -8.05 -27.56
C THR A 76 -4.77 -9.20 -26.78
N VAL A 77 -6.06 -9.44 -27.01
CA VAL A 77 -6.79 -10.62 -26.52
C VAL A 77 -7.32 -11.45 -27.68
N THR A 78 -7.32 -12.77 -27.52
CA THR A 78 -7.76 -13.74 -28.53
C THR A 78 -8.45 -14.92 -27.85
N SER A 79 -8.98 -15.87 -28.62
CA SER A 79 -9.48 -17.13 -28.05
C SER A 79 -8.38 -17.95 -27.34
N ALA A 80 -7.12 -17.83 -27.78
CA ALA A 80 -5.97 -18.49 -27.15
C ALA A 80 -5.41 -17.70 -25.95
N ILE A 81 -5.62 -16.37 -25.92
CA ILE A 81 -5.24 -15.47 -24.84
C ILE A 81 -6.50 -14.72 -24.38
N PRO A 82 -7.42 -15.40 -23.67
CA PRO A 82 -8.75 -14.86 -23.39
C PRO A 82 -8.75 -13.76 -22.32
N LYS A 83 -7.61 -13.56 -21.64
CA LYS A 83 -7.42 -12.50 -20.64
C LYS A 83 -6.02 -11.93 -20.78
N LYS A 84 -5.92 -10.60 -20.81
CA LYS A 84 -4.66 -9.86 -20.78
C LYS A 84 -4.71 -8.87 -19.63
N THR A 85 -3.79 -9.02 -18.68
CA THR A 85 -3.61 -8.09 -17.56
C THR A 85 -2.36 -7.25 -17.78
N PHE A 86 -2.47 -5.96 -17.52
CA PHE A 86 -1.40 -4.97 -17.68
C PHE A 86 -1.62 -3.81 -16.68
N ALA A 87 -0.65 -2.90 -16.60
CA ALA A 87 -0.76 -1.69 -15.80
C ALA A 87 -0.35 -0.47 -16.63
N LEU A 88 -0.84 0.70 -16.23
CA LEU A 88 -0.40 2.00 -16.74
C LEU A 88 0.15 2.79 -15.54
N ASP A 89 1.46 3.03 -15.55
CA ASP A 89 2.16 3.63 -14.40
C ASP A 89 2.22 5.16 -14.48
N THR A 90 1.85 5.75 -15.61
CA THR A 90 1.87 7.20 -15.81
C THR A 90 0.45 7.76 -15.74
N PRO A 91 0.15 8.67 -14.81
CA PRO A 91 -1.11 9.38 -14.76
C PRO A 91 -1.39 10.13 -16.05
N GLY A 92 -2.64 10.10 -16.51
CA GLY A 92 -3.00 10.63 -17.82
C GLY A 92 -4.29 10.04 -18.39
N VAL A 93 -4.53 10.33 -19.66
CA VAL A 93 -5.71 9.85 -20.40
C VAL A 93 -5.24 9.03 -21.59
N TYR A 94 -5.70 7.78 -21.65
CA TYR A 94 -5.32 6.81 -22.66
C TYR A 94 -6.52 6.45 -23.52
N TYR A 95 -6.38 6.65 -24.82
CA TYR A 95 -7.40 6.35 -25.81
C TYR A 95 -6.98 5.13 -26.63
N PHE A 96 -7.89 4.19 -26.82
CA PHE A 96 -7.63 2.99 -27.61
C PHE A 96 -8.85 2.57 -28.42
N HIS A 97 -8.62 1.71 -29.41
CA HIS A 97 -9.66 1.04 -30.18
C HIS A 97 -9.27 -0.37 -30.58
N CYS A 98 -10.23 -1.20 -30.96
CA CYS A 98 -9.92 -2.47 -31.62
C CYS A 98 -9.36 -2.24 -33.03
N GLY A 99 -8.11 -2.61 -33.26
CA GLY A 99 -7.39 -2.45 -34.53
C GLY A 99 -7.83 -3.40 -35.64
N THR A 100 -8.54 -4.49 -35.32
CA THR A 100 -9.06 -5.43 -36.34
C THR A 100 -10.21 -4.82 -37.15
N ASN A 101 -10.97 -3.89 -36.56
CA ASN A 101 -12.05 -3.19 -37.25
C ASN A 101 -12.11 -1.72 -36.81
N PRO A 102 -11.18 -0.87 -37.28
CA PRO A 102 -11.07 0.53 -36.85
C PRO A 102 -12.27 1.39 -37.24
N MET A 103 -13.12 0.92 -38.16
CA MET A 103 -14.35 1.62 -38.56
C MET A 103 -15.56 1.33 -37.66
N ASN A 104 -15.46 0.35 -36.75
CA ASN A 104 -16.53 0.06 -35.80
C ASN A 104 -16.46 1.05 -34.63
N SER A 105 -17.45 1.93 -34.53
CA SER A 105 -17.53 2.96 -33.48
C SER A 105 -17.70 2.40 -32.07
N ASP A 106 -18.14 1.15 -31.93
CA ASP A 106 -18.53 0.59 -30.63
C ASP A 106 -17.33 -0.01 -29.88
N ASN A 107 -16.17 -0.12 -30.53
CA ASN A 107 -14.95 -0.72 -30.00
C ASN A 107 -13.85 0.31 -29.69
N TRP A 108 -14.25 1.49 -29.21
CA TRP A 108 -13.35 2.56 -28.78
C TRP A 108 -13.48 2.76 -27.27
N GLY A 109 -12.36 2.88 -26.58
CA GLY A 109 -12.35 2.99 -25.13
C GLY A 109 -11.34 3.99 -24.58
N LYS A 110 -11.61 4.45 -23.36
CA LYS A 110 -10.80 5.46 -22.66
C LYS A 110 -10.47 5.00 -21.26
N ILE A 111 -9.19 5.01 -20.89
CA ILE A 111 -8.73 4.79 -19.52
C ILE A 111 -8.20 6.11 -18.98
N THR A 112 -8.73 6.55 -17.84
CA THR A 112 -8.21 7.68 -17.07
C THR A 112 -7.38 7.13 -15.92
N VAL A 113 -6.08 7.44 -15.92
CA VAL A 113 -5.14 7.03 -14.88
C VAL A 113 -4.91 8.21 -13.95
N LEU A 114 -5.31 8.06 -12.70
CA LEU A 114 -5.11 9.05 -11.64
C LEU A 114 -3.77 8.81 -10.95
N GLU A 115 -3.23 9.87 -10.34
CA GLU A 115 -2.10 9.76 -9.43
C GLU A 115 -2.42 8.78 -8.31
N SER A 116 -1.56 7.77 -8.12
CA SER A 116 -1.67 6.88 -6.98
C SER A 116 -1.16 7.60 -5.75
N VAL A 117 -2.07 8.02 -4.87
CA VAL A 117 -1.71 8.43 -3.53
C VAL A 117 -1.53 7.17 -2.70
N ALA A 118 -0.29 6.70 -2.57
CA ALA A 118 0.03 5.66 -1.61
C ALA A 118 -0.24 6.19 -0.19
N THR A 119 -1.45 5.97 0.32
CA THR A 119 -1.80 6.17 1.74
C THR A 119 -1.32 5.00 2.59
N GLY A 120 -0.19 4.41 2.24
CA GLY A 120 0.45 3.37 3.03
C GLY A 120 1.07 4.02 4.26
N VAL A 121 0.46 3.81 5.42
CA VAL A 121 1.16 3.98 6.68
C VAL A 121 2.28 2.94 6.67
N LYS A 122 3.54 3.38 6.51
CA LYS A 122 4.67 2.55 6.93
C LYS A 122 4.38 2.24 8.40
N GLU A 123 4.11 0.98 8.74
CA GLU A 123 4.21 0.55 10.12
C GLU A 123 5.64 0.87 10.53
N LYS A 124 5.80 1.97 11.26
CA LYS A 124 7.02 2.25 11.97
C LYS A 124 7.08 1.11 12.98
N GLU A 125 8.04 0.21 12.83
CA GLU A 125 8.36 -0.69 13.92
C GLU A 125 8.66 0.22 15.12
N ASP A 126 7.71 0.31 16.05
CA ASP A 126 7.93 0.99 17.31
C ASP A 126 8.98 0.18 18.03
N ILE A 127 10.24 0.58 17.89
CA ILE A 127 11.34 0.05 18.70
C ILE A 127 10.99 0.41 20.14
N SER A 128 10.37 -0.54 20.83
CA SER A 128 10.00 -0.38 22.24
C SER A 128 11.27 -0.57 23.05
N TYR A 129 11.93 0.53 23.41
CA TYR A 129 13.05 0.46 24.33
C TYR A 129 12.55 0.08 25.72
N ASN A 130 13.25 -0.84 26.37
CA ASN A 130 13.01 -1.18 27.78
C ASN A 130 14.34 -1.30 28.51
N ILE A 131 14.40 -0.87 29.77
CA ILE A 131 15.62 -0.87 30.57
C ILE A 131 15.46 -1.72 31.83
N TYR A 132 16.44 -2.57 32.12
CA TYR A 132 16.41 -3.41 33.30
C TYR A 132 17.82 -3.86 33.75
N PRO A 133 18.00 -4.23 35.02
CA PRO A 133 17.08 -3.94 36.11
C PRO A 133 17.00 -2.43 36.35
N ASN A 134 15.87 -1.95 36.84
CA ASN A 134 15.73 -0.59 37.34
C ASN A 134 14.93 -0.66 38.65
N PRO A 135 15.54 -0.50 39.84
CA PRO A 135 16.91 0.01 40.07
C PRO A 135 18.07 -0.92 39.70
N VAL A 136 19.20 -0.33 39.27
CA VAL A 136 20.43 -1.03 38.83
C VAL A 136 21.59 -0.85 39.81
N LYS A 137 22.48 -1.85 39.92
CA LYS A 137 23.71 -1.78 40.73
C LYS A 137 24.98 -1.62 39.91
N SER A 138 25.13 -2.41 38.83
CA SER A 138 26.36 -2.44 38.04
C SER A 138 26.08 -2.42 36.54
N ILE A 139 25.34 -3.40 36.01
CA ILE A 139 25.07 -3.51 34.57
C ILE A 139 23.61 -3.16 34.25
N LEU A 140 23.41 -2.20 33.36
CA LEU A 140 22.12 -1.83 32.79
C LEU A 140 21.95 -2.52 31.43
N HIS A 141 20.83 -3.22 31.25
CA HIS A 141 20.40 -3.81 29.99
C HIS A 141 19.39 -2.89 29.30
N ILE A 142 19.55 -2.75 27.99
CA ILE A 142 18.69 -1.93 27.13
C ILE A 142 18.17 -2.84 26.01
N GLN A 143 16.91 -3.26 26.14
CA GLN A 143 16.19 -3.97 25.10
C GLN A 143 15.76 -2.98 24.02
N GLY A 144 15.84 -3.39 22.75
CA GLY A 144 15.56 -2.52 21.60
C GLY A 144 16.71 -1.57 21.25
N PHE A 145 17.91 -1.78 21.79
CA PHE A 145 19.08 -0.97 21.45
C PHE A 145 19.44 -1.11 19.95
N ASP A 146 19.30 -0.02 19.21
CA ASP A 146 19.53 0.09 17.77
C ASP A 146 20.56 1.18 17.43
N GLU A 147 20.73 2.18 18.29
CA GLU A 147 21.63 3.32 18.10
C GLU A 147 22.29 3.76 19.42
N PRO A 148 23.45 4.46 19.37
CA PRO A 148 24.10 5.00 20.55
C PRO A 148 23.21 5.92 21.39
N GLY A 149 23.25 5.72 22.71
CA GLY A 149 22.58 6.53 23.70
C GLY A 149 23.53 7.37 24.53
N LYS A 150 22.97 8.18 25.42
CA LYS A 150 23.69 9.01 26.39
C LYS A 150 23.00 8.98 27.74
N ILE A 151 23.80 8.96 28.81
CA ILE A 151 23.32 9.08 30.19
C ILE A 151 23.62 10.49 30.70
N TYR A 152 22.61 11.14 31.26
CA TYR A 152 22.67 12.47 31.83
C TYR A 152 22.36 12.44 33.33
N ASP A 153 22.87 13.42 34.08
CA ASP A 153 22.36 13.72 35.41
C ASP A 153 21.06 14.56 35.35
N LEU A 154 20.47 14.83 36.52
CA LEU A 154 19.24 15.62 36.64
C LEU A 154 19.39 17.09 36.22
N THR A 155 20.61 17.60 36.07
CA THR A 155 20.88 18.95 35.56
C THR A 155 20.96 18.99 34.03
N GLY A 156 20.94 17.82 33.37
CA GLY A 156 21.12 17.69 31.93
C GLY A 156 22.58 17.63 31.49
N LYS A 157 23.53 17.48 32.44
CA LYS A 157 24.94 17.28 32.10
C LYS A 157 25.14 15.84 31.64
N GLU A 158 25.78 15.68 30.48
CA GLU A 158 26.19 14.37 29.96
C GLU A 158 27.25 13.74 30.86
N ILE A 159 27.00 12.50 31.28
CA ILE A 159 27.87 11.73 32.16
C ILE A 159 28.66 10.68 31.38
N MET A 160 28.01 10.00 30.43
CA MET A 160 28.66 9.00 29.58
C MET A 160 27.83 8.67 28.33
N GLU A 161 28.52 8.14 27.32
CA GLU A 161 27.92 7.54 26.12
C GLU A 161 27.60 6.05 26.34
N VAL A 162 26.61 5.55 25.61
CA VAL A 162 26.12 4.17 25.65
C VAL A 162 26.15 3.62 24.24
N ASN A 163 27.16 2.79 23.94
CA ASN A 163 27.37 2.25 22.59
C ASN A 163 26.91 0.80 22.44
N GLU A 164 26.43 0.18 23.52
CA GLU A 164 26.05 -1.22 23.56
C GLU A 164 24.76 -1.44 24.38
N SER A 165 24.03 -2.51 24.05
CA SER A 165 22.81 -2.94 24.75
C SER A 165 23.02 -3.36 26.21
N LYS A 166 24.27 -3.50 26.64
CA LYS A 166 24.68 -3.73 28.03
C LYS A 166 25.74 -2.69 28.39
N THR A 167 25.46 -1.86 29.37
CA THR A 167 26.39 -0.81 29.81
C THR A 167 26.67 -0.90 31.29
N SER A 168 27.93 -0.77 31.68
CA SER A 168 28.32 -0.64 33.07
C SER A 168 28.05 0.78 33.57
N VAL A 169 27.30 0.87 34.65
CA VAL A 169 27.01 2.09 35.43
C VAL A 169 27.61 2.03 36.83
N GLU A 170 28.50 1.07 37.10
CA GLU A 170 29.07 0.80 38.42
C GLU A 170 29.81 2.01 39.00
N GLN A 171 30.50 2.77 38.14
CA GLN A 171 31.25 3.97 38.52
C GLN A 171 30.34 5.16 38.85
N LEU A 172 29.05 5.09 38.53
CA LEU A 172 28.10 6.16 38.83
C LEU A 172 27.72 6.13 40.33
N PRO A 173 27.79 7.27 41.03
CA PRO A 173 27.23 7.40 42.38
C PRO A 173 25.75 7.00 42.42
N ALA A 174 25.29 6.51 43.58
CA ALA A 174 23.88 6.24 43.81
C ALA A 174 23.05 7.51 43.58
N GLY A 175 21.96 7.38 42.83
CA GLY A 175 21.19 8.54 42.36
C GLY A 175 20.26 8.24 41.19
N ILE A 176 19.68 9.29 40.63
CA ILE A 176 18.79 9.22 39.47
C ILE A 176 19.51 9.82 38.25
N TYR A 177 19.44 9.11 37.13
CA TYR A 177 20.01 9.52 35.86
C TYR A 177 18.97 9.38 34.74
N ILE A 178 19.23 9.98 33.59
CA ILE A 178 18.37 9.92 32.41
C ILE A 178 19.14 9.25 31.28
N LEU A 179 18.68 8.09 30.81
CA LEU A 179 19.12 7.51 29.54
C LEU A 179 18.32 8.14 28.41
N ARG A 180 18.99 8.59 27.36
CA ARG A 180 18.38 9.02 26.11
C ARG A 180 18.96 8.23 24.94
N ILE A 181 18.09 7.64 24.11
CA ILE A 181 18.44 6.98 22.85
C ILE A 181 17.43 7.52 21.83
N ASN A 182 17.90 8.23 20.81
CA ASN A 182 17.02 8.90 19.85
C ASN A 182 15.92 9.73 20.57
N SER A 183 14.63 9.48 20.29
CA SER A 183 13.48 10.11 20.95
C SER A 183 13.07 9.43 22.26
N PHE A 184 13.64 8.29 22.61
CA PHE A 184 13.37 7.59 23.87
C PHE A 184 14.13 8.22 25.03
N SER A 185 13.47 8.33 26.18
CA SER A 185 14.09 8.77 27.43
C SER A 185 13.55 7.95 28.60
N SER A 186 14.44 7.49 29.48
CA SER A 186 14.04 6.71 30.65
C SER A 186 14.90 7.04 31.88
N LEU A 187 14.28 6.97 33.05
CA LEU A 187 14.96 7.20 34.33
C LEU A 187 15.70 5.94 34.77
N ILE A 188 16.98 6.09 35.11
CA ILE A 188 17.79 5.04 35.73
C ILE A 188 17.91 5.35 37.22
N ILE A 189 17.51 4.42 38.07
CA ILE A 189 17.72 4.49 39.52
C ILE A 189 18.96 3.66 39.84
N LYS A 190 20.08 4.32 40.14
CA LYS A 190 21.34 3.68 40.56
C LYS A 190 21.36 3.48 42.07
N LYS A 191 21.55 2.23 42.51
CA LYS A 191 21.77 1.84 43.92
C LYS A 191 23.24 1.71 44.25
#